data_AF-A0A5B1QKL2-F1
#
_entry.id   AF-A0A5B1QKL2-F1
#
_cell.length_a   1.000
_cell.length_b   1.000
_cell.length_c   1.000
_cell.angle_alpha   90.00
_cell.angle_beta   90.00
_cell.angle_gamma   90.00
#
_symmetry.space_group_name_H-M   'P 1'
#
loop_
_entity.id
_entity.type
_entity.pdbx_description
1 polymer ?
#
loop_
_entity_poly.entity_id
_entity_poly.type
_entity_poly.pdbx_seq_one_letter_code
_entity_poly.pdbx_strand_id
1 'polypeptide(L)'
;MSFSLGGGFRSVFPAFTRSLRNKALDRAVPAPRGSISTPEEFLKAIGRSAETKVQYESWEDLWRASGLELRKAGVPVKDRRYIMWSKEKYRQGQDPSDFAYEAKGKKKIRGWGPAVQNGKRIRSRRHQ
;
A
#
# COMPACT_ATOMS: atom_id res chain seq x y z
N MET A 1 -4.99 -27.84 52.56
CA MET A 1 -4.98 -27.47 51.13
C MET A 1 -6.22 -26.64 50.86
N SER A 2 -6.07 -25.36 50.56
CA SER A 2 -7.19 -24.41 50.39
C SER A 2 -7.46 -24.17 48.91
N PHE A 3 -8.56 -24.73 48.40
CA PHE A 3 -9.00 -24.49 47.02
C PHE A 3 -9.77 -23.17 46.95
N SER A 4 -9.13 -22.13 46.40
CA SER A 4 -9.82 -20.88 46.07
C SER A 4 -10.66 -21.07 44.81
N LEU A 5 -11.97 -21.23 44.98
CA LEU A 5 -12.93 -21.22 43.88
C LEU A 5 -13.13 -19.77 43.40
N GLY A 6 -12.20 -19.29 42.58
CA GLY A 6 -12.30 -18.02 41.86
C GLY A 6 -13.43 -18.05 40.83
N GLY A 7 -14.67 -17.85 41.28
CA GLY A 7 -15.86 -17.76 40.45
C GLY A 7 -15.82 -16.52 39.55
N GLY A 8 -15.14 -16.63 38.41
CA GLY A 8 -15.10 -15.56 37.42
C GLY A 8 -16.50 -15.31 36.85
N PHE A 9 -17.07 -14.14 37.16
CA PHE A 9 -18.31 -13.65 36.56
C PHE A 9 -18.14 -13.49 35.04
N ARG A 10 -18.45 -14.55 34.28
CA ARG A 10 -18.64 -14.46 32.83
C ARG A 10 -19.89 -13.60 32.60
N SER A 11 -19.73 -12.45 31.94
CA SER A 11 -20.85 -11.55 31.66
C SER A 11 -21.89 -12.27 30.80
N VAL A 12 -23.09 -12.47 31.35
CA VAL A 12 -24.21 -13.12 30.65
C VAL A 12 -24.78 -12.21 29.54
N PHE A 13 -24.44 -10.93 29.55
CA PHE A 13 -24.78 -9.99 28.48
C PHE A 13 -24.00 -10.32 27.19
N PRO A 14 -24.68 -10.54 26.05
CA PRO A 14 -23.98 -10.69 24.78
C PRO A 14 -23.29 -9.37 24.45
N ALA A 15 -21.98 -9.44 24.21
CA ALA A 15 -21.25 -8.30 23.66
C ALA A 15 -21.80 -8.02 22.25
N PHE A 16 -22.53 -6.91 22.07
CA PHE A 16 -23.03 -6.43 20.77
C PHE A 16 -21.89 -5.85 19.89
N THR A 17 -20.75 -6.55 19.84
CA THR A 17 -19.58 -6.19 19.05
C THR A 17 -19.66 -6.84 17.67
N ARG A 18 -20.12 -6.07 16.68
CA ARG A 18 -20.12 -6.51 15.28
C ARG A 18 -18.69 -6.59 14.76
N SER A 19 -18.23 -7.79 14.39
CA SER A 19 -16.92 -7.96 13.73
C SER A 19 -16.96 -7.38 12.31
N LEU A 20 -16.00 -6.50 12.00
CA LEU A 20 -15.83 -5.97 10.64
C LEU A 20 -15.00 -6.96 9.80
N ARG A 21 -15.69 -7.84 9.06
CA ARG A 21 -15.04 -8.73 8.07
C ARG A 21 -14.55 -7.90 6.87
N ASN A 22 -13.26 -7.97 6.57
CA ASN A 22 -12.64 -7.34 5.40
C ASN A 22 -13.04 -8.07 4.11
N LYS A 23 -14.22 -7.75 3.56
CA LYS A 23 -14.71 -8.27 2.27
C LYS A 23 -13.75 -8.07 1.09
N ALA A 24 -12.74 -7.20 1.21
CA ALA A 24 -11.71 -6.98 0.20
C ALA A 24 -10.82 -8.22 -0.06
N LEU A 25 -10.67 -9.12 0.92
CA LEU A 25 -9.95 -10.40 0.78
C LEU A 25 -10.80 -11.47 0.11
N ASP A 26 -12.13 -11.42 0.30
CA ASP A 26 -13.11 -12.33 -0.29
C ASP A 26 -13.39 -12.01 -1.78
N ARG A 27 -12.75 -10.98 -2.36
CA ARG A 27 -12.94 -10.58 -3.77
C ARG A 27 -12.23 -11.54 -4.70
N ALA A 28 -12.89 -11.86 -5.82
CA ALA A 28 -12.32 -12.66 -6.89
C ALA A 28 -10.95 -12.13 -7.36
N VAL A 29 -10.09 -13.05 -7.77
CA VAL A 29 -8.85 -12.72 -8.49
C VAL A 29 -9.26 -12.30 -9.90
N PRO A 30 -8.84 -11.11 -10.39
CA PRO A 30 -9.10 -10.74 -11.78
C PRO A 30 -8.29 -11.65 -12.71
N ALA A 31 -8.87 -12.06 -13.83
CA ALA A 31 -8.12 -12.72 -14.88
C ALA A 31 -6.97 -11.79 -15.37
N PRO A 32 -5.83 -12.33 -15.81
CA PRO A 32 -4.82 -11.57 -16.55
C PRO A 32 -5.43 -11.00 -17.84
N ARG A 33 -4.93 -9.84 -18.30
CA ARG A 33 -5.51 -9.09 -19.43
C ARG A 33 -4.41 -8.43 -20.26
N GLY A 34 -4.57 -8.48 -21.58
CA GLY A 34 -3.67 -7.81 -22.51
C GLY A 34 -2.23 -8.33 -22.41
N SER A 35 -1.28 -7.40 -22.31
CA SER A 35 0.16 -7.67 -22.19
C SER A 35 0.60 -8.05 -20.76
N ILE A 36 -0.32 -8.21 -19.81
CA ILE A 36 0.00 -8.48 -18.41
C ILE A 36 -0.58 -9.85 -18.04
N SER A 37 0.30 -10.85 -18.07
CA SER A 37 0.06 -12.25 -17.70
C SER A 37 0.70 -12.62 -16.36
N THR A 38 1.89 -12.08 -16.05
CA THR A 38 2.64 -12.43 -14.83
C THR A 38 2.53 -11.37 -13.73
N PRO A 39 2.66 -11.75 -12.45
CA PRO A 39 2.68 -10.78 -11.35
C PRO A 39 3.84 -9.78 -11.46
N GLU A 40 4.99 -10.19 -12.01
CA GLU A 40 6.10 -9.29 -12.29
C GLU A 40 5.79 -8.25 -13.38
N GLU A 41 5.14 -8.64 -14.49
CA GLU A 41 4.70 -7.70 -15.52
C GLU A 41 3.78 -6.64 -14.94
N PHE A 42 2.84 -7.03 -14.07
CA PHE A 42 1.96 -6.08 -13.39
C PHE A 42 2.75 -5.09 -12.50
N LEU A 43 3.70 -5.60 -11.71
CA LEU A 43 4.52 -4.76 -10.83
C LEU A 43 5.46 -3.83 -11.61
N LYS A 44 5.99 -4.27 -12.75
CA LYS A 44 6.77 -3.43 -13.68
C LYS A 44 5.87 -2.36 -14.34
N ALA A 45 4.68 -2.73 -14.79
CA ALA A 45 3.74 -1.83 -15.46
C ALA A 45 3.21 -0.70 -14.56
N ILE A 46 3.05 -0.93 -13.25
CA ILE A 46 2.66 0.13 -12.31
C ILE A 46 3.81 1.08 -11.92
N GLY A 47 5.05 0.74 -12.28
CA GLY A 47 6.24 1.56 -12.05
C GLY A 47 6.57 1.82 -10.58
N ARG A 48 7.30 2.92 -10.33
CA ARG A 48 7.76 3.36 -9.00
C ARG A 48 8.68 2.36 -8.30
N SER A 49 9.36 1.53 -9.08
CA SER A 49 10.17 0.40 -8.64
C SER A 49 9.40 -0.55 -7.71
N ALA A 50 8.17 -0.94 -8.08
CA ALA A 50 7.36 -1.85 -7.28
C ALA A 50 7.86 -3.30 -7.35
N GLU A 51 8.41 -3.68 -8.51
CA GLU A 51 9.01 -4.98 -8.83
C GLU A 51 10.24 -5.34 -7.99
N THR A 52 10.96 -4.34 -7.46
CA THR A 52 12.10 -4.54 -6.54
C THR A 52 11.69 -4.54 -5.06
N LYS A 53 10.45 -4.14 -4.75
CA LYS A 53 9.95 -4.02 -3.37
C LYS A 53 9.13 -5.22 -2.93
N VAL A 54 8.53 -5.93 -3.88
CA VAL A 54 7.75 -7.15 -3.63
C VAL A 54 7.92 -8.07 -4.81
N GLN A 55 8.08 -9.37 -4.54
CA GLN A 55 8.10 -10.42 -5.54
C GLN A 55 7.07 -11.48 -5.15
N TYR A 56 6.37 -12.01 -6.14
CA TYR A 56 5.37 -13.06 -6.01
C TYR A 56 5.49 -13.99 -7.21
N GLU A 57 5.49 -15.29 -6.97
CA GLU A 57 5.58 -16.29 -8.03
C GLU A 57 4.22 -16.53 -8.70
N SER A 58 3.16 -16.61 -7.90
CA SER A 58 1.78 -16.77 -8.39
C SER A 58 1.06 -15.43 -8.58
N TRP A 59 0.29 -15.35 -9.67
CA TRP A 59 -0.71 -14.29 -9.88
C TRP A 59 -1.69 -14.22 -8.71
N GLU A 60 -2.17 -15.36 -8.24
CA GLU A 60 -3.15 -15.43 -7.16
C GLU A 60 -2.61 -14.89 -5.83
N ASP A 61 -1.34 -15.15 -5.53
CA ASP A 61 -0.70 -14.66 -4.31
C ASP A 61 -0.56 -13.14 -4.32
N LEU A 62 -0.11 -12.56 -5.45
CA LEU A 62 -0.12 -11.11 -5.65
C LEU A 62 -1.52 -10.52 -5.43
N TRP A 63 -2.58 -11.20 -5.89
CA TRP A 63 -3.95 -10.70 -5.78
C TRP A 63 -4.57 -10.86 -4.39
N ARG A 64 -4.29 -11.98 -3.71
CA ARG A 64 -4.70 -12.24 -2.33
C ARG A 64 -3.90 -11.41 -1.31
N ALA A 65 -2.67 -11.02 -1.65
CA ALA A 65 -1.77 -10.25 -0.78
C ALA A 65 -2.45 -9.05 -0.11
N SER A 66 -2.55 -9.14 1.22
CA SER A 66 -3.17 -8.13 2.07
C SER A 66 -2.18 -7.04 2.47
N GLY A 67 -2.72 -5.91 2.95
CA GLY A 67 -1.90 -4.86 3.55
C GLY A 67 -1.14 -5.30 4.81
N LEU A 68 -1.52 -6.42 5.44
CA LEU A 68 -0.80 -6.98 6.58
C LEU A 68 0.36 -7.88 6.11
N GLU A 69 0.18 -8.70 5.07
CA GLU A 69 1.30 -9.44 4.46
C GLU A 69 2.35 -8.50 3.88
N LEU A 70 1.94 -7.47 3.13
CA LEU A 70 2.87 -6.46 2.60
C LEU A 70 3.64 -5.74 3.72
N ARG A 71 3.06 -5.58 4.92
CA ARG A 71 3.80 -5.05 6.09
C ARG A 71 4.80 -6.08 6.64
N LYS A 72 4.42 -7.36 6.71
CA LYS A 72 5.31 -8.46 7.15
C LYS A 72 6.50 -8.61 6.20
N ALA A 73 6.29 -8.44 4.90
CA ALA A 73 7.32 -8.40 3.86
C ALA A 73 8.18 -7.10 3.87
N GLY A 74 8.07 -6.24 4.89
CA GLY A 74 8.89 -5.04 5.04
C GLY A 74 8.52 -3.85 4.14
N VAL A 75 7.46 -3.95 3.32
CA VAL A 75 7.10 -2.90 2.35
C VAL A 75 6.69 -1.60 3.05
N PRO A 76 7.33 -0.45 2.72
CA PRO A 76 7.01 0.82 3.37
C PRO A 76 5.58 1.27 3.07
N VAL A 77 4.99 2.03 4.00
CA VAL A 77 3.56 2.37 4.02
C VAL A 77 3.07 3.02 2.72
N LYS A 78 3.89 3.84 2.06
CA LYS A 78 3.53 4.53 0.82
C LYS A 78 3.40 3.56 -0.36
N ASP A 79 4.39 2.70 -0.53
CA ASP A 79 4.44 1.76 -1.65
C ASP A 79 3.37 0.68 -1.50
N ARG A 80 3.18 0.15 -0.29
CA ARG A 80 2.06 -0.74 0.04
C ARG A 80 0.69 -0.13 -0.32
N ARG A 81 0.44 1.14 0.03
CA ARG A 81 -0.81 1.83 -0.32
C ARG A 81 -0.96 2.03 -1.83
N TYR A 82 0.14 2.33 -2.53
CA TYR A 82 0.15 2.44 -3.99
C TYR A 82 -0.17 1.11 -4.67
N ILE A 83 0.52 0.03 -4.32
CA ILE A 83 0.28 -1.32 -4.87
C ILE A 83 -1.18 -1.76 -4.64
N MET A 84 -1.71 -1.57 -3.42
CA MET A 84 -3.12 -1.89 -3.14
C MET A 84 -4.12 -1.06 -3.95
N TRP A 85 -3.83 0.23 -4.17
CA TRP A 85 -4.65 1.10 -5.02
C TRP A 85 -4.57 0.70 -6.50
N SER A 86 -3.38 0.39 -7.01
CA SER A 86 -3.17 -0.10 -8.37
C SER A 86 -3.87 -1.43 -8.64
N LYS A 87 -3.80 -2.36 -7.68
CA LYS A 87 -4.59 -3.62 -7.71
C LYS A 87 -6.09 -3.32 -7.84
N GLU A 88 -6.62 -2.41 -7.04
CA GLU A 88 -8.04 -2.04 -7.09
C GLU A 88 -8.43 -1.33 -8.40
N LYS A 89 -7.54 -0.50 -8.96
CA LYS A 89 -7.72 0.18 -10.25
C LYS A 89 -7.83 -0.81 -11.41
N TYR A 90 -6.96 -1.81 -11.43
CA TYR A 90 -7.01 -2.89 -12.41
C TYR A 90 -8.25 -3.80 -12.24
N ARG A 91 -8.70 -4.04 -11.00
CA ARG A 91 -9.99 -4.71 -10.73
C ARG A 91 -11.20 -3.91 -11.24
N GLN A 92 -11.11 -2.58 -11.29
CA GLN A 92 -12.11 -1.69 -11.90
C GLN A 92 -12.03 -1.65 -13.44
N GLY A 93 -11.18 -2.48 -14.06
CA GLY A 93 -11.04 -2.59 -15.51
C GLY A 93 -10.03 -1.63 -16.14
N GLN A 94 -9.49 -0.66 -15.39
CA GLN A 94 -8.52 0.33 -15.92
C GLN A 94 -7.20 -0.35 -16.29
N ASP A 95 -6.51 0.15 -17.32
CA ASP A 95 -5.19 -0.33 -17.69
C ASP A 95 -4.10 0.34 -16.83
N PRO A 96 -3.02 -0.35 -16.42
CA PRO A 96 -1.94 0.28 -15.68
C PRO A 96 -1.32 1.47 -16.40
N SER A 97 -1.28 1.47 -17.74
CA SER A 97 -0.74 2.57 -18.53
C SER A 97 -1.49 3.90 -18.31
N ASP A 98 -2.80 3.84 -17.98
CA ASP A 98 -3.65 5.02 -17.80
C ASP A 98 -3.46 5.69 -16.43
N PHE A 99 -3.19 4.89 -15.38
CA PHE A 99 -3.20 5.35 -13.99
C PHE A 99 -1.83 5.28 -13.29
N ALA A 100 -0.87 4.52 -13.83
CA ALA A 100 0.47 4.43 -13.27
C ALA A 100 1.21 5.75 -13.49
N TYR A 101 1.97 6.17 -12.49
CA TYR A 101 2.80 7.36 -12.59
C TYR A 101 4.06 7.19 -11.77
N GLU A 102 5.16 7.71 -12.30
CA GLU A 102 6.45 7.54 -11.65
C GLU A 102 6.60 8.30 -10.33
N ALA A 103 7.50 7.80 -9.49
CA ALA A 103 7.72 8.38 -8.18
C ALA A 103 8.33 9.78 -8.29
N LYS A 104 7.49 10.82 -8.20
CA LYS A 104 7.91 12.23 -8.32
C LYS A 104 9.13 12.52 -7.46
N GLY A 105 10.24 12.84 -8.13
CA GLY A 105 11.54 13.08 -7.50
C GLY A 105 11.49 14.12 -6.39
N LYS A 106 12.42 14.00 -5.44
CA LYS A 106 12.55 14.93 -4.31
C LYS A 106 12.67 16.36 -4.84
N LYS A 107 11.70 17.23 -4.50
CA LYS A 107 11.75 18.65 -4.84
C LYS A 107 13.10 19.24 -4.38
N LYS A 108 13.96 19.64 -5.33
CA LYS A 108 15.25 20.32 -5.07
C LYS A 108 15.06 21.59 -4.22
N ILE A 109 13.91 22.23 -4.41
CA ILE A 109 13.54 23.51 -3.82
C ILE A 109 12.25 23.34 -3.00
N ARG A 110 12.22 23.87 -1.77
CA ARG A 110 11.04 23.87 -0.87
C ARG A 110 10.80 25.28 -0.31
N GLY A 111 9.70 25.91 -0.72
CA GLY A 111 9.21 27.23 -0.29
C GLY A 111 8.11 27.77 -1.21
N TRP A 112 7.59 28.96 -0.91
CA TRP A 112 6.80 29.83 -1.79
C TRP A 112 7.66 31.08 -2.06
N GLY A 113 7.87 31.50 -3.33
CA GLY A 113 8.64 32.70 -3.73
C GLY A 113 10.09 32.51 -4.29
N PRO A 114 10.79 33.57 -4.83
CA PRO A 114 12.06 33.45 -5.61
C PRO A 114 13.24 34.51 -5.38
N ALA A 115 14.42 34.31 -6.04
CA ALA A 115 15.44 35.33 -6.53
C ALA A 115 16.66 34.79 -7.42
N VAL A 116 17.88 34.34 -6.96
CA VAL A 116 18.90 33.42 -7.65
C VAL A 116 19.34 32.02 -6.98
N GLN A 117 19.39 30.86 -7.70
CA GLN A 117 18.99 29.42 -7.33
C GLN A 117 18.93 28.45 -8.54
N ASN A 118 20.06 27.98 -9.09
CA ASN A 118 20.21 27.71 -10.55
C ASN A 118 19.81 28.94 -11.41
N GLY A 119 19.61 30.11 -10.80
CA GLY A 119 18.71 31.16 -11.29
C GLY A 119 17.60 31.68 -10.34
N LYS A 120 17.11 30.98 -9.28
CA LYS A 120 16.05 31.41 -8.28
C LYS A 120 16.24 31.18 -6.70
N ARG A 121 16.64 32.20 -5.90
CA ARG A 121 17.18 32.31 -4.48
C ARG A 121 16.11 31.97 -3.48
N ILE A 122 16.40 31.03 -2.60
CA ILE A 122 15.46 30.63 -1.58
C ILE A 122 16.26 30.45 -0.27
N ARG A 123 16.07 31.44 0.62
CA ARG A 123 16.60 31.63 1.99
C ARG A 123 18.07 32.09 2.11
N SER A 124 18.25 33.36 2.50
CA SER A 124 19.52 33.91 2.98
C SER A 124 19.90 33.30 4.33
N ARG A 125 21.16 32.88 4.49
CA ARG A 125 21.73 32.74 5.83
C ARG A 125 21.73 34.12 6.48
N ARG A 126 21.10 34.27 7.66
CA ARG A 126 21.58 35.27 8.61
C ARG A 126 22.83 34.67 9.23
N HIS A 127 23.97 35.32 9.03
CA HIS A 127 25.14 35.08 9.86
C HIS A 127 24.85 35.67 11.24
N GLN A 128 24.93 34.82 12.26
CA GLN A 128 25.57 35.10 13.53
C GLN A 128 26.42 33.85 13.84
#